data_AF-A0A7S4Q1Z0-F1
#
_entry.id   AF-A0A7S4Q1Z0-F1
#
_cell.length_a   1.000
_cell.length_b   1.000
_cell.length_c   1.000
_cell.angle_alpha   90.00
_cell.angle_beta   90.00
_cell.angle_gamma   90.00
#
_symmetry.space_group_name_H-M   'P 1'
#
loop_
_entity.id
_entity.type
_entity.pdbx_description
1 polymer ?
#
loop_
_entity_poly.entity_id
_entity_poly.type
_entity_poly.pdbx_seq_one_letter_code
_entity_poly.pdbx_strand_id
1 'polypeptide(L)'
;WLKACPGAAHAQRPAMPAGHEGMSEAPVRHRWPTPRIVSVEVGDAPESWRRAGFAVDAEGSCNIGGVGFHLVGGSARGVLRCTVEAEVPLAAGREDVEVNGFTYRVQAPGTAPPAAAPAEPHACAVTGILKLEICPLETWDSLTKLVHRVLPPPFTAFAHKNPDGQPQHVALWRMQGMEVFEMADNMGARRDEMNMFFFVVSDLDAAVAAVGRENCSGIFEQSPGRRAVVLSQRKLGISVRTFLVEPPPPQAAKL
;
A
#
# COMPACT_ATOMS: atom_id res chain seq x y z
N TRP A 1 38.94 -49.46 -0.38
CA TRP A 1 40.27 -49.54 0.27
C TRP A 1 40.46 -48.27 1.10
N LEU A 2 40.99 -48.44 2.32
CA LEU A 2 41.10 -47.50 3.46
C LEU A 2 39.81 -47.44 4.32
N LYS A 3 39.67 -48.35 5.29
CA LYS A 3 40.25 -48.40 6.66
C LYS A 3 39.47 -47.53 7.65
N ALA A 4 38.70 -48.23 8.50
CA ALA A 4 38.26 -47.73 9.79
C ALA A 4 39.47 -47.54 10.71
N CYS A 5 39.52 -46.41 11.43
CA CYS A 5 40.37 -46.21 12.59
C CYS A 5 39.48 -46.14 13.84
N PRO A 6 39.70 -46.99 14.86
CA PRO A 6 39.05 -46.88 16.16
C PRO A 6 39.88 -46.01 17.11
N GLY A 7 39.21 -45.20 17.93
CA GLY A 7 39.80 -44.55 19.09
C GLY A 7 39.72 -43.02 19.08
N ALA A 8 38.69 -42.48 19.70
CA ALA A 8 38.74 -41.16 20.33
C ALA A 8 37.92 -41.20 21.62
N ALA A 9 38.63 -40.96 22.72
CA ALA A 9 38.12 -40.96 24.09
C ALA A 9 37.00 -39.94 24.30
N HIS A 10 36.14 -40.21 25.29
CA HIS A 10 35.16 -39.28 25.82
C HIS A 10 35.84 -37.98 26.28
N ALA A 11 35.78 -36.95 25.43
CA ALA A 11 36.02 -35.57 25.85
C ALA A 11 34.76 -35.05 26.55
N GLN A 12 34.88 -34.73 27.84
CA GLN A 12 33.85 -34.03 28.60
C GLN A 12 33.55 -32.68 27.92
N ARG A 13 32.29 -32.44 27.59
CA ARG A 13 31.80 -31.13 27.11
C ARG A 13 32.05 -30.08 28.20
N PRO A 14 32.67 -28.93 27.90
CA PRO A 14 32.72 -27.82 28.85
C PRO A 14 31.31 -27.30 29.09
N ALA A 15 30.98 -27.05 30.37
CA ALA A 15 29.72 -26.46 30.76
C ALA A 15 29.57 -25.06 30.14
N MET A 16 28.43 -24.82 29.50
CA MET A 16 28.05 -23.49 29.04
C MET A 16 27.87 -22.57 30.25
N PRO A 17 28.44 -21.35 30.25
CA PRO A 17 28.18 -20.41 31.32
C PRO A 17 26.71 -20.01 31.31
N ALA A 18 26.04 -20.19 32.45
CA ALA A 18 24.74 -19.62 32.73
C ALA A 18 24.91 -18.11 32.95
N GLY A 19 24.31 -17.29 32.09
CA GLY A 19 24.32 -15.84 32.26
C GLY A 19 24.18 -15.07 30.95
N HIS A 20 22.99 -15.06 30.36
CA HIS A 20 22.55 -13.95 29.52
C HIS A 20 21.33 -13.31 30.16
N GLU A 21 21.56 -12.59 31.25
CA GLU A 21 20.64 -11.55 31.69
C GLU A 21 20.77 -10.35 30.75
N GLY A 22 19.64 -9.89 30.22
CA GLY A 22 19.49 -8.49 29.80
C GLY A 22 19.99 -8.12 28.40
N MET A 23 19.66 -8.87 27.35
CA MET A 23 19.48 -8.22 26.04
C MET A 23 18.17 -7.45 26.09
N SER A 24 18.25 -6.18 26.50
CA SER A 24 17.21 -5.19 26.25
C SER A 24 16.81 -5.28 24.78
N GLU A 25 15.55 -5.60 24.50
CA GLU A 25 14.92 -5.41 23.18
C GLU A 25 14.87 -3.91 22.90
N ALA A 26 16.02 -3.31 22.60
CA ALA A 26 16.02 -2.03 21.95
C ALA A 26 15.23 -2.23 20.65
N PRO A 27 14.14 -1.46 20.42
CA PRO A 27 13.34 -1.63 19.22
C PRO A 27 14.28 -1.50 18.03
N VAL A 28 14.24 -2.50 17.13
CA VAL A 28 14.98 -2.46 15.87
C VAL A 28 14.62 -1.15 15.19
N ARG A 29 15.53 -0.16 15.27
CA ARG A 29 15.37 1.09 14.55
C ARG A 29 15.49 0.73 13.08
N HIS A 30 14.38 0.80 12.35
CA HIS A 30 14.43 0.70 10.90
C HIS A 30 15.47 1.70 10.41
N ARG A 31 16.43 1.21 9.62
CA ARG A 31 17.56 2.01 9.13
C ARG A 31 17.11 3.18 8.25
N TRP A 32 15.89 3.12 7.71
CA TRP A 32 15.30 4.11 6.82
C TRP A 32 14.12 4.82 7.50
N PRO A 33 13.98 6.15 7.32
CA PRO A 33 12.74 6.85 7.61
C PRO A 33 11.58 6.19 6.86
N THR A 34 10.40 6.19 7.47
CA THR A 34 9.20 5.65 6.84
C THR A 34 8.89 6.46 5.57
N PRO A 35 8.86 5.84 4.38
CA PRO A 35 8.52 6.53 3.14
C PRO A 35 7.07 7.03 3.17
N ARG A 36 6.75 7.98 2.29
CA ARG A 36 5.43 8.60 2.21
C ARG A 36 5.00 8.71 0.76
N ILE A 37 3.74 8.37 0.48
CA ILE A 37 3.09 8.77 -0.76
C ILE A 37 2.63 10.21 -0.60
N VAL A 38 3.02 11.08 -1.52
CA VAL A 38 2.65 12.50 -1.50
C VAL A 38 1.41 12.72 -2.36
N SER A 39 1.44 12.21 -3.58
CA SER A 39 0.34 12.37 -4.51
C SER A 39 0.21 11.21 -5.49
N VAL A 40 -1.00 11.05 -6.01
CA VAL A 40 -1.37 10.06 -7.03
C VAL A 40 -2.12 10.78 -8.14
N GLU A 41 -1.61 10.68 -9.37
CA GLU A 41 -2.26 11.24 -10.56
C GLU A 41 -3.10 10.14 -11.21
N VAL A 42 -4.39 10.40 -11.43
CA VAL A 42 -5.36 9.43 -11.96
C VAL A 42 -6.02 10.01 -13.20
N GLY A 43 -6.11 9.22 -14.26
CA GLY A 43 -6.75 9.63 -15.52
C GLY A 43 -8.28 9.74 -15.48
N ASP A 44 -8.89 9.56 -14.30
CA ASP A 44 -10.34 9.67 -14.14
C ASP A 44 -10.82 11.11 -14.30
N ALA A 45 -12.05 11.28 -14.78
CA ALA A 45 -12.72 12.57 -14.73
C ALA A 45 -13.06 12.94 -13.28
N PRO A 46 -12.85 14.20 -12.84
CA PRO A 46 -13.23 14.67 -11.51
C PRO A 46 -14.67 14.30 -11.10
N GLU A 47 -15.61 14.41 -12.04
CA GLU A 47 -17.03 14.13 -11.82
C GLU A 47 -17.29 12.66 -11.48
N SER A 48 -16.45 11.72 -11.94
CA SER A 48 -16.57 10.31 -11.59
C SER A 48 -16.32 10.07 -10.10
N TRP A 49 -15.35 10.77 -9.53
CA TRP A 49 -15.05 10.70 -8.11
C TRP A 49 -16.06 11.49 -7.27
N ARG A 50 -16.54 12.65 -7.76
CA ARG A 50 -17.64 13.36 -7.08
C ARG A 50 -18.91 12.52 -7.00
N ARG A 51 -19.27 11.78 -8.06
CA ARG A 51 -20.40 10.82 -8.04
C ARG A 51 -20.18 9.67 -7.03
N ALA A 52 -18.93 9.29 -6.78
CA ALA A 52 -18.57 8.33 -5.75
C ALA A 52 -18.48 8.95 -4.34
N GLY A 53 -18.92 10.20 -4.17
CA GLY A 53 -19.01 10.87 -2.87
C GLY A 53 -17.69 11.46 -2.36
N PHE A 54 -16.63 11.50 -3.17
CA PHE A 54 -15.40 12.18 -2.78
C PHE A 54 -15.56 13.70 -2.94
N ALA A 55 -15.13 14.47 -1.94
CA ALA A 55 -14.92 15.90 -2.08
C ALA A 55 -13.73 16.16 -3.03
N VAL A 56 -14.04 16.64 -4.23
CA VAL A 56 -13.07 16.99 -5.27
C VAL A 56 -13.24 18.47 -5.61
N ASP A 57 -12.18 19.25 -5.49
CA ASP A 57 -12.19 20.69 -5.77
C ASP A 57 -12.35 21.02 -7.27
N ALA A 58 -12.37 22.31 -7.60
CA ALA A 58 -12.57 22.78 -8.97
C ALA A 58 -11.42 22.38 -9.90
N GLU A 59 -10.21 22.24 -9.36
CA GLU A 59 -8.98 21.84 -10.04
C GLU A 59 -8.87 20.32 -10.23
N GLY A 60 -9.84 19.54 -9.74
CA GLY A 60 -9.85 18.09 -9.88
C GLY A 60 -8.99 17.39 -8.83
N SER A 61 -8.67 18.03 -7.72
CA SER A 61 -7.89 17.45 -6.64
C SER A 61 -8.76 17.02 -5.46
N CYS A 62 -8.37 15.95 -4.78
CA CYS A 62 -8.91 15.57 -3.49
C CYS A 62 -7.79 15.08 -2.56
N ASN A 63 -7.98 15.23 -1.24
CA ASN A 63 -7.03 14.72 -0.25
C ASN A 63 -7.65 13.58 0.52
N ILE A 64 -6.96 12.44 0.60
CA ILE A 64 -7.39 11.30 1.40
C ILE A 64 -6.21 10.86 2.26
N GLY A 65 -6.36 10.86 3.58
CA GLY A 65 -5.30 10.40 4.49
C GLY A 65 -3.97 11.17 4.38
N GLY A 66 -3.98 12.42 3.90
CA GLY A 66 -2.77 13.22 3.70
C GLY A 66 -2.05 12.99 2.36
N VAL A 67 -2.67 12.24 1.45
CA VAL A 67 -2.22 12.04 0.06
C VAL A 67 -3.11 12.85 -0.88
N GLY A 68 -2.50 13.63 -1.77
CA GLY A 68 -3.21 14.36 -2.82
C GLY A 68 -3.51 13.47 -4.03
N PHE A 69 -4.76 13.30 -4.37
CA PHE A 69 -5.18 12.65 -5.61
C PHE A 69 -5.54 13.72 -6.63
N HIS A 70 -4.94 13.66 -7.81
CA HIS A 70 -5.18 14.61 -8.90
C HIS A 70 -5.85 13.89 -10.07
N LEU A 71 -7.08 14.30 -10.37
CA LEU A 71 -7.94 13.70 -11.38
C LEU A 71 -7.83 14.54 -12.66
N VAL A 72 -7.05 14.05 -13.62
CA VAL A 72 -6.67 14.85 -14.80
C VAL A 72 -7.67 14.74 -15.95
N GLY A 73 -8.57 13.74 -15.92
CA GLY A 73 -9.48 13.42 -17.00
C GLY A 73 -8.77 13.09 -18.33
N GLY A 74 -9.55 13.08 -19.41
CA GLY A 74 -9.05 12.83 -20.77
C GLY A 74 -9.13 11.36 -21.21
N SER A 75 -8.26 10.96 -22.15
CA SER A 75 -8.28 9.62 -22.74
C SER A 75 -7.48 8.58 -21.96
N ALA A 76 -6.53 9.02 -21.13
CA ALA A 76 -5.76 8.14 -20.27
C ALA A 76 -6.62 7.64 -19.10
N ARG A 77 -6.41 6.39 -18.67
CA ARG A 77 -7.19 5.73 -17.62
C ARG A 77 -6.23 5.09 -16.62
N GLY A 78 -6.69 4.88 -15.38
CA GLY A 78 -5.90 4.31 -14.30
C GLY A 78 -5.00 5.34 -13.62
N VAL A 79 -4.15 4.86 -12.72
CA VAL A 79 -3.09 5.69 -12.13
C VAL A 79 -2.00 5.91 -13.15
N LEU A 80 -1.65 7.18 -13.35
CA LEU A 80 -0.66 7.62 -14.33
C LEU A 80 0.70 7.83 -13.68
N ARG A 81 0.72 8.32 -12.44
CA ARG A 81 1.94 8.62 -11.70
C ARG A 81 1.69 8.52 -10.19
N CYS A 82 2.72 8.08 -9.47
CA CYS A 82 2.76 8.15 -8.01
C CYS A 82 3.98 8.96 -7.55
N THR A 83 3.78 9.98 -6.71
CA THR A 83 4.87 10.75 -6.11
C THR A 83 5.20 10.20 -4.72
N VAL A 84 6.48 9.89 -4.50
CA VAL A 84 6.98 9.24 -3.30
C VAL A 84 8.10 10.06 -2.68
N GLU A 85 8.01 10.26 -1.37
CA GLU A 85 9.11 10.70 -0.52
C GLU A 85 9.78 9.49 0.11
N ALA A 86 11.06 9.28 -0.20
CA ALA A 86 11.83 8.16 0.32
C ALA A 86 13.33 8.52 0.42
N GLU A 87 14.01 7.97 1.43
CA GLU A 87 15.46 8.06 1.52
C GLU A 87 16.11 6.97 0.66
N VAL A 88 16.23 7.24 -0.65
CA VAL A 88 16.89 6.38 -1.63
C VAL A 88 17.95 7.17 -2.40
N PRO A 89 19.01 6.53 -2.95
CA PRO A 89 20.09 7.24 -3.65
C PRO A 89 19.61 8.16 -4.79
N LEU A 90 18.51 7.82 -5.46
CA LEU A 90 17.92 8.60 -6.56
C LEU A 90 17.03 9.78 -6.09
N ALA A 91 16.74 9.91 -4.79
CA ALA A 91 15.84 10.93 -4.27
C ALA A 91 16.42 12.37 -4.28
N ALA A 92 17.73 12.50 -4.51
CA ALA A 92 18.44 13.79 -4.46
C ALA A 92 18.03 14.76 -5.60
N GLY A 93 17.44 14.26 -6.70
CA GLY A 93 17.21 15.03 -7.92
C GLY A 93 15.76 15.37 -8.28
N ARG A 94 14.73 14.95 -7.51
CA ARG A 94 13.32 14.95 -7.97
C ARG A 94 13.18 14.28 -9.34
N GLU A 95 13.45 12.99 -9.39
CA GLU A 95 13.53 12.25 -10.66
C GLU A 95 12.25 11.47 -10.95
N ASP A 96 11.84 11.47 -12.22
CA ASP A 96 10.85 10.52 -12.73
C ASP A 96 11.55 9.18 -13.01
N VAL A 97 11.06 8.14 -12.36
CA VAL A 97 11.55 6.77 -12.46
C VAL A 97 10.46 5.91 -13.07
N GLU A 98 10.72 5.41 -14.28
CA GLU A 98 9.89 4.38 -14.91
C GLU A 98 10.24 2.99 -14.35
N VAL A 99 9.22 2.29 -13.86
CA VAL A 99 9.28 0.87 -13.51
C VAL A 99 8.21 0.15 -14.32
N ASN A 100 8.65 -0.62 -15.32
CA ASN A 100 7.78 -1.48 -16.13
C ASN A 100 6.52 -0.78 -16.70
N GLY A 101 6.66 0.48 -17.09
CA GLY A 101 5.59 1.29 -17.68
C GLY A 101 4.72 2.06 -16.67
N PHE A 102 5.10 2.06 -15.40
CA PHE A 102 4.52 2.90 -14.35
C PHE A 102 5.51 3.97 -13.89
N THR A 103 5.05 5.23 -13.86
CA THR A 103 5.87 6.37 -13.46
C THR A 103 5.82 6.60 -11.96
N TYR A 104 6.99 6.59 -11.31
CA TYR A 104 7.17 7.13 -9.97
C TYR A 104 7.90 8.47 -10.04
N ARG A 105 7.48 9.46 -9.26
CA ARG A 105 8.28 10.65 -9.00
C ARG A 105 8.89 10.52 -7.62
N VAL A 106 10.21 10.45 -7.53
CA VAL A 106 10.92 10.21 -6.27
C VAL A 106 11.61 11.48 -5.82
N GLN A 107 11.43 11.82 -4.54
CA GLN A 107 12.05 13.01 -3.96
C GLN A 107 12.47 12.78 -2.50
N ALA A 108 13.37 13.64 -2.01
CA ALA A 108 13.85 13.55 -0.64
C ALA A 108 12.72 13.78 0.37
N PRO A 109 12.75 13.10 1.54
CA PRO A 109 11.74 13.28 2.59
C PRO A 109 11.59 14.73 3.04
N GLY A 110 10.35 15.17 3.25
CA GLY A 110 10.03 16.51 3.77
C GLY A 110 10.18 17.64 2.74
N THR A 111 10.28 17.33 1.45
CA THR A 111 10.39 18.33 0.38
C THR A 111 9.04 18.68 -0.26
N ALA A 112 8.02 17.85 -0.07
CA ALA A 112 6.65 18.14 -0.42
C ALA A 112 6.02 19.08 0.62
N PRO A 113 5.19 20.04 0.17
CA PRO A 113 4.28 20.70 1.09
C PRO A 113 3.32 19.66 1.72
N PRO A 114 2.78 19.94 2.91
CA PRO A 114 1.64 19.19 3.44
C PRO A 114 0.51 19.20 2.42
N ALA A 115 -0.16 18.07 2.24
CA ALA A 115 -1.34 18.03 1.38
C ALA A 115 -2.44 18.88 2.05
N ALA A 116 -3.08 19.77 1.28
CA ALA A 116 -4.11 20.66 1.79
C ALA A 116 -5.30 19.83 2.31
N ALA A 117 -5.84 20.17 3.47
CA ALA A 117 -7.04 19.51 3.98
C ALA A 117 -8.18 19.66 2.97
N PRO A 118 -9.09 18.66 2.85
CA PRO A 118 -10.29 18.82 2.04
C PRO A 118 -11.04 20.08 2.46
N ALA A 119 -11.47 20.89 1.48
CA ALA A 119 -12.29 22.07 1.76
C ALA A 119 -13.63 21.67 2.39
N GLU A 120 -14.15 20.50 2.02
CA GLU A 120 -15.38 19.91 2.52
C GLU A 120 -15.15 18.43 2.87
N PRO A 121 -15.86 17.87 3.86
CA PRO A 121 -15.83 16.43 4.13
C PRO A 121 -16.30 15.61 2.93
N HIS A 122 -15.72 14.43 2.74
CA HIS A 122 -16.21 13.50 1.72
C HIS A 122 -17.58 12.95 2.12
N ALA A 123 -18.56 13.05 1.23
CA ALA A 123 -19.89 12.47 1.43
C ALA A 123 -19.85 10.94 1.61
N CYS A 124 -18.89 10.26 0.98
CA CYS A 124 -18.66 8.82 1.19
C CYS A 124 -17.95 8.49 2.53
N ALA A 125 -17.87 9.45 3.45
CA ALA A 125 -17.33 9.30 4.80
C ALA A 125 -15.87 8.80 4.86
N VAL A 126 -15.12 8.93 3.75
CA VAL A 126 -13.71 8.52 3.69
C VAL A 126 -12.84 9.44 4.56
N THR A 127 -11.95 8.83 5.33
CA THR A 127 -11.09 9.53 6.30
C THR A 127 -9.61 9.22 6.11
N GLY A 128 -9.27 8.10 5.47
CA GLY A 128 -7.88 7.68 5.35
C GLY A 128 -7.66 6.60 4.30
N ILE A 129 -6.42 6.14 4.24
CA ILE A 129 -5.98 5.09 3.32
C ILE A 129 -5.61 3.87 4.14
N LEU A 130 -6.23 2.74 3.83
CA LEU A 130 -5.80 1.44 4.33
C LEU A 130 -4.60 0.99 3.49
N LYS A 131 -4.82 0.89 2.18
CA LYS A 131 -3.84 0.32 1.25
C LYS A 131 -3.93 0.92 -0.13
N LEU A 132 -2.77 1.14 -0.75
CA LEU A 132 -2.64 1.29 -2.19
C LEU A 132 -1.83 0.09 -2.71
N GLU A 133 -2.28 -0.50 -3.82
CA GLU A 133 -1.70 -1.74 -4.32
C GLU A 133 -1.18 -1.58 -5.75
N ILE A 134 0.07 -1.99 -5.96
CA ILE A 134 0.70 -2.20 -7.26
C ILE A 134 0.51 -3.65 -7.68
N CYS A 135 -0.06 -3.86 -8.85
CA CYS A 135 -0.03 -5.13 -9.55
C CYS A 135 1.16 -5.11 -10.52
N PRO A 136 2.21 -5.89 -10.26
CA PRO A 136 3.39 -5.93 -11.13
C PRO A 136 3.11 -6.70 -12.42
N LEU A 137 3.77 -6.30 -13.51
CA LEU A 137 3.85 -7.09 -14.74
C LEU A 137 4.68 -8.37 -14.51
N GLU A 138 5.85 -8.20 -13.88
CA GLU A 138 6.73 -9.29 -13.48
C GLU A 138 7.23 -9.03 -12.06
N THR A 139 6.87 -9.91 -11.14
CA THR A 139 7.00 -9.70 -9.70
C THR A 139 8.43 -9.39 -9.27
N TRP A 140 9.41 -10.16 -9.72
CA TRP A 140 10.77 -10.08 -9.18
C TRP A 140 11.54 -8.87 -9.71
N ASP A 141 11.42 -8.61 -11.01
CA ASP A 141 11.98 -7.45 -11.68
C ASP A 141 11.36 -6.15 -11.16
N SER A 142 10.04 -6.12 -10.95
CA SER A 142 9.35 -4.95 -10.37
C SER A 142 9.82 -4.70 -8.93
N LEU A 143 9.87 -5.73 -8.09
CA LEU A 143 10.39 -5.60 -6.72
C LEU A 143 11.83 -5.11 -6.70
N THR A 144 12.68 -5.69 -7.55
CA THR A 144 14.10 -5.31 -7.66
C THR A 144 14.22 -3.83 -8.04
N LYS A 145 13.50 -3.39 -9.08
CA LYS A 145 13.51 -1.99 -9.53
C LYS A 145 12.96 -1.05 -8.45
N LEU A 146 11.89 -1.42 -7.76
CA LEU A 146 11.33 -0.63 -6.67
C LEU A 146 12.33 -0.44 -5.53
N VAL A 147 12.94 -1.51 -5.04
CA VAL A 147 13.89 -1.46 -3.91
C VAL A 147 15.17 -0.71 -4.26
N HIS A 148 15.64 -0.81 -5.50
CA HIS A 148 16.85 -0.13 -5.93
C HIS A 148 16.62 1.32 -6.33
N ARG A 149 15.38 1.73 -6.65
CA ARG A 149 15.15 3.04 -7.29
C ARG A 149 14.07 3.92 -6.67
N VAL A 150 13.09 3.36 -5.96
CA VAL A 150 11.87 4.10 -5.56
C VAL A 150 11.65 4.05 -4.05
N LEU A 151 11.70 2.85 -3.47
CA LEU A 151 11.36 2.60 -2.07
C LEU A 151 12.55 1.91 -1.36
N PRO A 152 12.68 2.07 -0.04
CA PRO A 152 13.57 1.21 0.74
C PRO A 152 13.11 -0.26 0.65
N PRO A 153 13.92 -1.23 1.13
CA PRO A 153 13.48 -2.62 1.20
C PRO A 153 12.13 -2.77 1.91
N PRO A 154 11.22 -3.64 1.43
CA PRO A 154 9.96 -3.91 2.10
C PRO A 154 10.22 -4.47 3.50
N PHE A 155 9.32 -4.22 4.44
CA PHE A 155 9.45 -4.83 5.78
C PHE A 155 9.14 -6.32 5.75
N THR A 156 8.47 -6.80 4.71
CA THR A 156 8.11 -8.21 4.53
C THR A 156 7.88 -8.49 3.04
N ALA A 157 8.43 -9.59 2.53
CA ALA A 157 8.17 -10.12 1.20
C ALA A 157 8.14 -11.66 1.24
N PHE A 158 7.09 -12.28 0.71
CA PHE A 158 6.87 -13.73 0.83
C PHE A 158 5.89 -14.27 -0.22
N ALA A 159 5.91 -15.59 -0.41
CA ALA A 159 4.87 -16.30 -1.14
C ALA A 159 3.64 -16.50 -0.24
N HIS A 160 2.47 -16.18 -0.77
CA HIS A 160 1.17 -16.23 -0.15
C HIS A 160 0.17 -16.95 -1.06
N LYS A 161 -1.09 -17.08 -0.60
CA LYS A 161 -2.21 -17.50 -1.44
C LYS A 161 -3.24 -16.38 -1.46
N ASN A 162 -3.71 -15.99 -2.64
CA ASN A 162 -4.81 -15.04 -2.75
C ASN A 162 -6.11 -15.66 -2.18
N PRO A 163 -7.20 -14.88 -2.03
CA PRO A 163 -8.48 -15.40 -1.53
C PRO A 163 -9.06 -16.59 -2.32
N ASP A 164 -8.71 -16.71 -3.61
CA ASP A 164 -9.10 -17.82 -4.49
C ASP A 164 -8.18 -19.06 -4.36
N GLY A 165 -7.22 -19.02 -3.44
CA GLY A 165 -6.27 -20.10 -3.14
C GLY A 165 -5.10 -20.22 -4.11
N GLN A 166 -4.98 -19.32 -5.09
CA GLN A 166 -3.89 -19.32 -6.07
C GLN A 166 -2.60 -18.75 -5.45
N PRO A 167 -1.42 -19.25 -5.85
CA PRO A 167 -0.15 -18.65 -5.45
C PRO A 167 -0.11 -17.16 -5.78
N GLN A 168 0.41 -16.38 -4.85
CA GLN A 168 0.61 -14.95 -4.99
C GLN A 168 1.90 -14.55 -4.29
N HIS A 169 2.70 -13.68 -4.88
CA HIS A 169 3.83 -13.06 -4.21
C HIS A 169 3.44 -11.68 -3.72
N VAL A 170 3.82 -11.38 -2.48
CA VAL A 170 3.45 -10.11 -1.83
C VAL A 170 4.71 -9.46 -1.27
N ALA A 171 4.84 -8.14 -1.48
CA ALA A 171 5.81 -7.28 -0.82
C ALA A 171 5.10 -6.11 -0.16
N LEU A 172 5.43 -5.83 1.11
CA LEU A 172 4.74 -4.85 1.95
C LEU A 172 5.69 -3.77 2.45
N TRP A 173 5.26 -2.51 2.35
CA TRP A 173 5.94 -1.35 2.89
C TRP A 173 5.07 -0.66 3.94
N ARG A 174 5.69 -0.26 5.04
CA ARG A 174 5.09 0.71 5.97
C ARG A 174 5.27 2.08 5.36
N MET A 175 4.18 2.83 5.27
CA MET A 175 4.18 4.18 4.74
C MET A 175 3.59 5.14 5.77
N GLN A 176 3.95 6.41 5.71
CA GLN A 176 3.26 7.43 6.49
C GLN A 176 1.83 7.63 5.95
N GLY A 177 0.86 7.72 6.85
CA GLY A 177 -0.53 8.05 6.49
C GLY A 177 -1.38 6.91 5.90
N MET A 178 -0.86 5.68 5.87
CA MET A 178 -1.63 4.49 5.47
C MET A 178 -1.17 3.23 6.21
N GLU A 179 -2.03 2.20 6.30
CA GLU A 179 -1.67 0.94 6.98
C GLU A 179 -0.59 0.19 6.20
N VAL A 180 -0.71 0.11 4.88
CA VAL A 180 0.26 -0.61 4.04
C VAL A 180 0.30 -0.10 2.60
N PHE A 181 1.48 -0.08 2.00
CA PHE A 181 1.63 -0.07 0.55
C PHE A 181 2.07 -1.46 0.11
N GLU A 182 1.39 -2.01 -0.89
CA GLU A 182 1.54 -3.41 -1.25
C GLU A 182 1.84 -3.55 -2.73
N MET A 183 2.73 -4.48 -3.04
CA MET A 183 2.87 -5.04 -4.36
C MET A 183 2.43 -6.49 -4.29
N ALA A 184 1.45 -6.87 -5.11
CA ALA A 184 0.97 -8.25 -5.16
C ALA A 184 0.69 -8.68 -6.60
N ASP A 185 1.18 -9.86 -6.97
CA ASP A 185 1.05 -10.37 -8.33
C ASP A 185 -0.27 -11.12 -8.58
N ASN A 186 -0.33 -11.79 -9.74
CA ASN A 186 -1.43 -12.67 -10.16
C ASN A 186 -2.72 -11.95 -10.61
N MET A 187 -2.58 -10.77 -11.23
CA MET A 187 -3.69 -10.03 -11.82
C MET A 187 -3.64 -9.91 -13.36
N GLY A 188 -2.64 -10.53 -14.01
CA GLY A 188 -2.51 -10.51 -15.48
C GLY A 188 -2.22 -9.12 -16.06
N ALA A 189 -1.56 -8.26 -15.28
CA ALA A 189 -1.23 -6.90 -15.67
C ALA A 189 -0.31 -6.88 -16.90
N ARG A 190 -0.51 -5.91 -17.81
CA ARG A 190 0.31 -5.75 -19.04
C ARG A 190 1.49 -4.79 -18.86
N ARG A 191 1.52 -4.10 -17.73
CA ARG A 191 2.53 -3.20 -17.21
C ARG A 191 2.36 -3.16 -15.70
N ASP A 192 3.31 -2.59 -14.98
CA ASP A 192 3.06 -2.27 -13.58
C ASP A 192 1.91 -1.27 -13.49
N GLU A 193 0.99 -1.48 -12.56
CA GLU A 193 -0.16 -0.60 -12.40
C GLU A 193 -0.61 -0.55 -10.95
N MET A 194 -0.93 0.66 -10.47
CA MET A 194 -1.65 0.81 -9.22
C MET A 194 -3.14 0.57 -9.48
N ASN A 195 -3.61 -0.66 -9.23
CA ASN A 195 -4.92 -1.11 -9.70
C ASN A 195 -5.97 -1.21 -8.60
N MET A 196 -5.57 -1.13 -7.32
CA MET A 196 -6.50 -1.18 -6.20
C MET A 196 -6.22 -0.10 -5.16
N PHE A 197 -7.29 0.58 -4.75
CA PHE A 197 -7.32 1.51 -3.64
C PHE A 197 -8.22 0.97 -2.54
N PHE A 198 -7.73 0.96 -1.31
CA PHE A 198 -8.50 0.63 -0.13
C PHE A 198 -8.53 1.85 0.77
N PHE A 199 -9.69 2.48 0.86
CA PHE A 199 -9.88 3.65 1.70
C PHE A 199 -10.64 3.31 2.97
N VAL A 200 -10.24 3.95 4.06
CA VAL A 200 -10.92 3.84 5.36
C VAL A 200 -12.08 4.82 5.38
N VAL A 201 -13.27 4.34 5.70
CA VAL A 201 -14.46 5.16 5.96
C VAL A 201 -14.80 5.13 7.44
N SER A 202 -15.29 6.26 7.95
CA SER A 202 -15.71 6.37 9.36
C SER A 202 -17.03 5.64 9.65
N ASP A 203 -17.89 5.51 8.65
CA ASP A 203 -19.17 4.79 8.70
C ASP A 203 -19.44 4.18 7.33
N LEU A 204 -19.40 2.84 7.25
CA LEU A 204 -19.59 2.11 5.98
C LEU A 204 -21.04 2.19 5.49
N ASP A 205 -22.02 2.18 6.39
CA ASP A 205 -23.43 2.20 6.03
C ASP A 205 -23.82 3.58 5.48
N ALA A 206 -23.31 4.65 6.10
CA ALA A 206 -23.43 6.02 5.58
C ALA A 206 -22.71 6.18 4.23
N ALA A 207 -21.50 5.63 4.10
CA ALA A 207 -20.76 5.66 2.83
C ALA A 207 -21.53 4.99 1.69
N VAL A 208 -22.10 3.79 1.93
CA VAL A 208 -22.93 3.07 0.95
C VAL A 208 -24.19 3.86 0.60
N ALA A 209 -24.83 4.49 1.57
CA ALA A 209 -26.01 5.34 1.32
C ALA A 209 -25.66 6.54 0.44
N ALA A 210 -24.54 7.22 0.71
CA ALA A 210 -24.08 8.38 -0.05
C ALA A 210 -23.66 8.03 -1.49
N VAL A 211 -23.02 6.88 -1.69
CA VAL A 211 -22.60 6.40 -3.01
C VAL A 211 -23.77 5.82 -3.82
N GLY A 212 -24.82 5.37 -3.14
CA GLY A 212 -25.93 4.62 -3.74
C GLY A 212 -25.61 3.12 -3.76
N ARG A 213 -26.49 2.31 -3.15
CA ARG A 213 -26.30 0.87 -2.97
C ARG A 213 -26.10 0.12 -4.29
N GLU A 214 -26.73 0.57 -5.36
CA GLU A 214 -26.58 0.01 -6.70
C GLU A 214 -25.19 0.23 -7.30
N ASN A 215 -24.40 1.17 -6.77
CA ASN A 215 -23.04 1.47 -7.19
C ASN A 215 -21.98 0.74 -6.34
N CYS A 216 -22.42 -0.10 -5.39
CA CYS A 216 -21.55 -0.89 -4.52
C CYS A 216 -21.75 -2.40 -4.78
N SER A 217 -20.74 -3.20 -4.44
CA SER A 217 -20.93 -4.63 -4.21
C SER A 217 -21.83 -4.87 -2.98
N GLY A 218 -22.18 -6.14 -2.73
CA GLY A 218 -22.61 -6.53 -1.40
C GLY A 218 -21.51 -6.23 -0.36
N ILE A 219 -21.92 -5.94 0.87
CA ILE A 219 -21.00 -5.83 2.01
C ILE A 219 -20.40 -7.21 2.27
N PHE A 220 -19.08 -7.28 2.45
CA PHE A 220 -18.35 -8.48 2.79
C PHE A 220 -17.34 -8.21 3.91
N GLU A 221 -16.85 -9.28 4.54
CA GLU A 221 -15.80 -9.20 5.56
C GLU A 221 -14.43 -9.20 4.87
N GLN A 222 -13.70 -8.09 4.96
CA GLN A 222 -12.39 -7.93 4.34
C GLN A 222 -11.27 -8.53 5.20
N SER A 223 -11.41 -8.42 6.50
CA SER A 223 -10.58 -9.04 7.53
C SER A 223 -11.44 -9.28 8.77
N PRO A 224 -11.03 -10.15 9.71
CA PRO A 224 -11.84 -10.49 10.88
C PRO A 224 -12.37 -9.25 11.60
N GLY A 225 -13.70 -9.09 11.62
CA GLY A 225 -14.39 -7.97 12.26
C GLY A 225 -14.34 -6.64 11.49
N ARG A 226 -13.99 -6.64 10.20
CA ARG A 226 -13.87 -5.43 9.38
C ARG A 226 -14.65 -5.56 8.07
N ARG A 227 -15.74 -4.80 7.92
CA ARG A 227 -16.59 -4.83 6.73
C ARG A 227 -16.02 -3.96 5.61
N ALA A 228 -16.33 -4.32 4.38
CA ALA A 228 -15.98 -3.54 3.19
C ALA A 228 -17.03 -3.65 2.09
N VAL A 229 -16.98 -2.69 1.17
CA VAL A 229 -17.63 -2.76 -0.16
C VAL A 229 -16.64 -2.42 -1.26
N VAL A 230 -16.91 -2.90 -2.47
CA VAL A 230 -16.21 -2.49 -3.69
C VAL A 230 -17.11 -1.56 -4.50
N LEU A 231 -16.56 -0.44 -4.95
CA LEU A 231 -17.26 0.51 -5.82
C LEU A 231 -17.33 -0.01 -7.26
N SER A 232 -18.46 0.20 -7.91
CA SER A 232 -18.67 -0.18 -9.31
C SER A 232 -17.94 0.78 -10.25
N GLN A 233 -16.77 0.35 -10.71
CA GLN A 233 -15.95 1.09 -11.69
C GLN A 233 -16.76 1.54 -12.91
N ARG A 234 -17.54 0.62 -13.49
CA ARG A 234 -18.33 0.89 -14.70
C ARG A 234 -19.44 1.93 -14.47
N LYS A 235 -20.19 1.84 -13.36
CA LYS A 235 -21.32 2.74 -13.10
C LYS A 235 -20.86 4.13 -12.68
N LEU A 236 -19.79 4.19 -11.88
CA LEU A 236 -19.26 5.45 -11.37
C LEU A 236 -18.30 6.12 -12.36
N GLY A 237 -17.75 5.37 -13.32
CA GLY A 237 -16.76 5.87 -14.27
C GLY A 237 -15.37 6.09 -13.65
N ILE A 238 -15.06 5.36 -12.57
CA ILE A 238 -13.74 5.33 -11.93
C ILE A 238 -12.91 4.19 -12.53
N SER A 239 -11.62 4.40 -12.74
CA SER A 239 -10.76 3.43 -13.43
C SER A 239 -10.04 2.46 -12.50
N VAL A 240 -9.78 2.85 -11.26
CA VAL A 240 -9.09 2.02 -10.26
C VAL A 240 -10.12 1.27 -9.43
N ARG A 241 -9.85 0.01 -9.06
CA ARG A 241 -10.79 -0.75 -8.22
C ARG A 241 -10.71 -0.18 -6.81
N THR A 242 -11.80 0.43 -6.35
CA THR A 242 -11.84 1.13 -5.07
C THR A 242 -12.67 0.38 -4.05
N PHE A 243 -12.09 0.15 -2.89
CA PHE A 243 -12.73 -0.42 -1.72
C PHE A 243 -12.96 0.67 -0.68
N LEU A 244 -14.14 0.65 -0.07
CA LEU A 244 -14.43 1.38 1.16
C LEU A 244 -14.47 0.38 2.30
N VAL A 245 -13.64 0.59 3.31
CA VAL A 245 -13.39 -0.36 4.40
C VAL A 245 -13.59 0.35 5.72
N GLU A 246 -14.22 -0.33 6.69
CA GLU A 246 -14.32 0.19 8.06
C GLU A 246 -12.94 0.50 8.68
N PRO A 247 -12.85 1.26 9.77
CA PRO A 247 -11.61 1.34 10.52
C PRO A 247 -11.23 -0.05 11.07
N PRO A 248 -9.95 -0.29 11.40
CA PRO A 248 -9.59 -1.50 12.11
C PRO A 248 -10.43 -1.61 13.40
N PRO A 249 -10.90 -2.80 13.77
CA PRO A 249 -11.63 -2.98 15.01
C PRO A 249 -10.76 -2.50 16.18
N PRO A 250 -11.36 -1.95 17.25
CA PRO A 250 -10.61 -1.60 18.45
C PRO A 250 -9.77 -2.80 18.85
N GLN A 251 -8.45 -2.62 19.03
CA GLN A 251 -7.64 -3.70 19.60
C GLN A 251 -8.28 -4.05 20.94
N ALA A 252 -8.73 -5.30 21.09
CA ALA A 252 -9.08 -5.80 22.40
C ALA A 252 -7.85 -5.57 23.28
N ALA A 253 -8.00 -4.72 24.30
CA ALA A 253 -6.97 -4.56 25.30
C ALA A 253 -6.62 -5.97 25.76
N LYS A 254 -5.38 -6.40 25.50
CA LYS A 254 -4.88 -7.65 26.06
C LYS A 254 -4.94 -7.46 27.57
N LEU A 255 -5.96 -8.04 28.21
CA LEU A 255 -6.08 -8.19 29.66
C LEU A 255 -4.99 -9.14 30.15
#